data_AF-A0A7X8XPL6-F1
#
_entry.id   AF-A0A7X8XPL6-F1
#
_cell.length_a   1.000
_cell.length_b   1.000
_cell.length_c   1.000
_cell.angle_alpha   90.00
_cell.angle_beta   90.00
_cell.angle_gamma   90.00
#
_symmetry.space_group_name_H-M   'P 1'
#
loop_
_entity.id
_entity.type
_entity.pdbx_description
1 polymer ?
#
loop_
_entity_poly.entity_id
_entity_poly.type
_entity_poly.pdbx_seq_one_letter_code
_entity_poly.pdbx_strand_id
1 'polypeptide(L)'
;MAEFQEQQPPPEDPDYTGGPTPSETTNRLIARCLAAAAGDLDAEGLRQVLTRCTLELSAAKGAFATQVGEEPGLLDALPEEIEVVLDAFDAYGEVLAGACSWLTQPDPAILSGAAESLAVAFLDLNDALLAYEWAYLGYGDEPHAALNLMQKVLAALHQGKMEDARFVDILDRLWEHFEQGVEVFEKDSDPGRSIRGVRACREAMEGIQVMDGYLVAHDFNLLELGFVQFRQGCLRMVEEIQDSTGEALVQSPTPSPQVNWVIHAALAVLDGLAPDLLQRAQAWFESQLSESYFRFEQCATAALRGPIRVAEQVPVAREGFDCLNRALPLLRMGIQVHELLIKAIENLEQGAGLLYEAWMILNLYEEEHTSVFCPRCGSSNHQTQSSCASCGAQLVRRGEQAVAVPGLVASNVSVHLQRLLDACEATGMGRMAPEEFSRILSWASQILNEADLGMTRLPPEGSLEPEAAEALRELRQGIAEFRTALEELGRFIQDGLPVHVTNGTHMLIRACDRLMEVQARGMGG
;
A
#
# COMPACT_ATOMS: atom_id res chain seq x y z
N MET A 1 62.92 4.60 31.77
CA MET A 1 62.25 5.92 31.71
C MET A 1 62.93 6.70 30.61
N ALA A 2 62.54 6.41 29.37
CA ALA A 2 63.11 7.02 28.17
C ALA A 2 62.12 8.10 27.71
N GLU A 3 62.63 9.30 27.52
CA GLU A 3 61.91 10.49 27.08
C GLU A 3 61.39 10.29 25.65
N PHE A 4 60.07 10.36 25.47
CA PHE A 4 59.44 10.54 24.17
C PHE A 4 59.73 11.98 23.71
N GLN A 5 60.63 12.15 22.76
CA GLN A 5 60.73 13.39 21.99
C GLN A 5 59.55 13.44 21.03
N GLU A 6 58.64 14.38 21.28
CA GLU A 6 57.65 14.83 20.30
C GLU A 6 58.41 15.32 19.05
N GLN A 7 58.31 14.57 17.96
CA GLN A 7 58.69 15.05 16.65
C GLN A 7 57.69 16.15 16.25
N GLN A 8 58.15 17.41 16.24
CA GLN A 8 57.40 18.50 15.64
C GLN A 8 57.10 18.16 14.17
N PRO A 9 55.87 18.40 13.68
CA PRO A 9 55.58 18.33 12.26
C PRO A 9 56.46 19.34 11.49
N PRO A 10 56.89 19.02 10.26
CA PRO A 10 57.65 19.96 9.44
C PRO A 10 56.81 21.22 9.16
N PRO A 11 57.46 22.38 8.94
CA PRO A 11 56.74 23.64 8.74
C PRO A 11 55.82 23.55 7.53
N GLU A 12 54.57 24.01 7.70
CA GLU A 12 53.61 24.21 6.62
C GLU A 12 54.17 25.23 5.61
N ASP A 13 54.08 24.90 4.33
CA ASP A 13 54.52 25.75 3.23
C ASP A 13 53.46 26.85 3.02
N PRO A 14 53.77 28.15 3.22
CA PRO A 14 52.78 29.22 3.33
C PRO A 14 52.12 29.64 1.99
N ASP A 15 52.44 28.98 0.87
CA ASP A 15 51.96 29.33 -0.47
C ASP A 15 50.91 28.35 -1.07
N TYR A 16 50.32 27.45 -0.27
CA TYR A 16 49.36 26.46 -0.79
C TYR A 16 47.94 27.03 -1.00
N THR A 17 47.60 27.40 -2.24
CA THR A 17 46.22 27.75 -2.65
C THR A 17 45.60 26.63 -3.49
N GLY A 18 44.79 25.77 -2.86
CA GLY A 18 43.78 24.88 -3.49
C GLY A 18 44.29 23.84 -4.51
N GLY A 19 44.38 22.57 -4.09
CA GLY A 19 44.70 21.45 -4.98
C GLY A 19 43.47 20.81 -5.66
N PRO A 20 43.67 19.93 -6.65
CA PRO A 20 42.59 19.27 -7.41
C PRO A 20 41.69 18.33 -6.59
N THR A 21 42.11 17.92 -5.39
CA THR A 21 41.32 17.07 -4.51
C THR A 21 41.14 17.68 -3.11
N PRO A 22 40.16 17.21 -2.31
CA PRO A 22 40.03 17.58 -0.90
C PRO A 22 41.20 17.13 -0.01
N SER A 23 42.06 16.21 -0.47
CA SER A 23 43.16 15.66 0.33
C SER A 23 44.47 16.36 0.04
N GLU A 24 45.01 17.06 1.05
CA GLU A 24 46.31 17.72 0.95
C GLU A 24 47.44 16.72 0.64
N THR A 25 47.44 15.54 1.28
CA THR A 25 48.45 14.49 1.03
C THR A 25 48.41 14.02 -0.43
N THR A 26 47.21 13.80 -0.98
CA THR A 26 47.03 13.38 -2.38
C THR A 26 47.48 14.46 -3.35
N ASN A 27 47.14 15.72 -3.08
CA ASN A 27 47.59 16.83 -3.92
C ASN A 27 49.11 17.02 -3.89
N ARG A 28 49.75 16.85 -2.72
CA ARG A 28 51.21 16.83 -2.60
C ARG A 28 51.82 15.70 -3.43
N LEU A 29 51.21 14.51 -3.45
CA LEU A 29 51.65 13.40 -4.28
C LEU A 29 51.53 13.73 -5.78
N ILE A 30 50.37 14.24 -6.22
CA ILE A 30 50.13 14.67 -7.60
C ILE A 30 51.19 15.68 -8.06
N ALA A 31 51.46 16.71 -7.26
CA ALA A 31 52.47 17.72 -7.57
C ALA A 31 53.87 17.11 -7.74
N ARG A 32 54.24 16.14 -6.88
CA ARG A 32 55.53 15.44 -6.97
C ARG A 32 55.62 14.51 -8.17
N CYS A 33 54.54 13.82 -8.54
CA CYS A 33 54.48 13.02 -9.77
C CYS A 33 54.71 13.91 -11.01
N LEU A 34 54.06 15.06 -11.10
CA LEU A 34 54.22 16.01 -12.21
C LEU A 34 55.63 16.61 -12.27
N ALA A 35 56.20 17.00 -11.12
CA ALA A 35 57.56 17.52 -11.05
C ALA A 35 58.61 16.49 -11.50
N ALA A 36 58.49 15.24 -11.04
CA ALA A 36 59.36 14.15 -11.44
C ALA A 36 59.20 13.78 -12.93
N ALA A 37 57.98 13.84 -13.47
CA ALA A 37 57.73 13.68 -14.91
C ALA A 37 58.37 14.80 -15.75
N ALA A 38 58.42 16.03 -15.23
CA ALA A 38 59.04 17.19 -15.88
C ALA A 38 60.58 17.19 -15.78
N GLY A 39 61.18 16.21 -15.09
CA GLY A 39 62.64 16.04 -14.97
C GLY A 39 63.25 16.63 -13.70
N ASP A 40 62.44 17.12 -12.75
CA ASP A 40 62.89 17.53 -11.42
C ASP A 40 62.92 16.31 -10.48
N LEU A 41 64.05 15.59 -10.52
CA LEU A 41 64.20 14.25 -9.95
C LEU A 41 64.49 14.26 -8.44
N ASP A 42 63.44 14.36 -7.63
CA ASP A 42 63.48 14.01 -6.20
C ASP A 42 62.81 12.63 -5.96
N ALA A 43 63.50 11.57 -6.37
CA ALA A 43 63.00 10.19 -6.26
C ALA A 43 62.81 9.73 -4.80
N GLU A 44 63.59 10.26 -3.88
CA GLU A 44 63.49 9.93 -2.45
C GLU A 44 62.29 10.64 -1.81
N GLY A 45 62.08 11.93 -2.12
CA GLY A 45 60.87 12.64 -1.71
C GLY A 45 59.58 12.02 -2.27
N LEU A 46 59.57 11.62 -3.55
CA LEU A 46 58.43 10.92 -4.14
C LEU A 46 58.19 9.56 -3.46
N ARG A 47 59.25 8.78 -3.17
CA ARG A 47 59.13 7.52 -2.44
C ARG A 47 58.53 7.71 -1.05
N GLN A 48 58.94 8.76 -0.33
CA GLN A 48 58.41 9.04 1.01
C GLN A 48 56.91 9.37 0.98
N VAL A 49 56.48 10.22 0.04
CA VAL A 49 55.06 10.60 -0.10
C VAL A 49 54.22 9.40 -0.55
N LEU A 50 54.68 8.61 -1.53
CA LEU A 50 54.01 7.38 -1.95
C LEU A 50 53.85 6.38 -0.80
N THR A 51 54.95 6.11 -0.08
CA THR A 51 54.92 5.19 1.08
C THR A 51 53.90 5.64 2.12
N ARG A 52 53.86 6.95 2.41
CA ARG A 52 52.92 7.54 3.35
C ARG A 52 51.47 7.38 2.87
N CYS A 53 51.17 7.71 1.62
CA CYS A 53 49.83 7.58 1.06
C CYS A 53 49.34 6.12 1.10
N THR A 54 50.20 5.16 0.74
CA THR A 54 49.85 3.74 0.76
C THR A 54 49.56 3.24 2.18
N LEU A 55 50.33 3.68 3.17
CA LEU A 55 50.10 3.32 4.57
C LEU A 55 48.81 3.95 5.11
N GLU A 56 48.58 5.24 4.85
CA GLU A 56 47.36 5.95 5.25
C GLU A 56 46.12 5.30 4.61
N LEU A 57 46.18 4.94 3.33
CA LEU A 57 45.09 4.28 2.62
C LEU A 57 44.76 2.90 3.20
N SER A 58 45.79 2.07 3.43
CA SER A 58 45.63 0.73 4.00
C SER A 58 45.06 0.79 5.42
N ALA A 59 45.53 1.74 6.24
CA ALA A 59 45.01 1.97 7.58
C ALA A 59 43.54 2.43 7.54
N ALA A 60 43.20 3.37 6.65
CA ALA A 60 41.83 3.86 6.47
C ALA A 60 40.89 2.75 6.00
N LYS A 61 41.29 1.95 5.00
CA LYS A 61 40.51 0.79 4.53
C LYS A 61 40.29 -0.22 5.66
N GLY A 62 41.33 -0.52 6.43
CA GLY A 62 41.26 -1.44 7.57
C GLY A 62 40.36 -0.92 8.70
N ALA A 63 40.42 0.37 9.01
CA ALA A 63 39.54 1.01 9.98
C ALA A 63 38.08 0.98 9.52
N PHE A 64 37.82 1.29 8.25
CA PHE A 64 36.49 1.19 7.65
C PHE A 64 35.91 -0.23 7.74
N ALA A 65 36.68 -1.24 7.31
CA ALA A 65 36.25 -2.64 7.37
C ALA A 65 36.00 -3.12 8.82
N THR A 66 36.79 -2.62 9.78
CA THR A 66 36.60 -2.93 11.20
C THR A 66 35.32 -2.31 11.74
N GLN A 67 35.10 -1.02 11.46
CA GLN A 67 33.87 -0.31 11.85
C GLN A 67 32.62 -1.02 11.31
N VAL A 68 32.65 -1.40 10.03
CA VAL A 68 31.56 -2.12 9.38
C VAL A 68 31.31 -3.49 10.02
N GLY A 69 32.37 -4.22 10.38
CA GLY A 69 32.26 -5.53 11.01
C GLY A 69 31.82 -5.49 12.48
N GLU A 70 32.06 -4.39 13.19
CA GLU A 70 31.66 -4.20 14.58
C GLU A 70 30.20 -3.71 14.72
N GLU A 71 29.67 -3.01 13.72
CA GLU A 71 28.30 -2.50 13.74
C GLU A 71 27.27 -3.60 13.45
N PRO A 72 26.37 -3.94 14.40
CA PRO A 72 25.43 -5.03 14.22
C PRO A 72 24.44 -4.81 13.07
N GLY A 73 24.35 -5.79 12.17
CA GLY A 73 23.39 -5.81 11.06
C GLY A 73 23.72 -4.88 9.88
N LEU A 74 24.78 -4.08 9.98
CA LEU A 74 25.12 -3.10 8.95
C LEU A 74 25.52 -3.74 7.62
N LEU A 75 26.28 -4.84 7.68
CA LEU A 75 26.70 -5.62 6.51
C LEU A 75 25.51 -6.18 5.70
N ASP A 76 24.44 -6.57 6.40
CA ASP A 76 23.23 -7.10 5.75
C ASP A 76 22.35 -5.97 5.21
N ALA A 77 22.42 -4.79 5.82
CA ALA A 77 21.57 -3.65 5.50
C ALA A 77 22.10 -2.80 4.34
N LEU A 78 23.42 -2.59 4.24
CA LEU A 78 24.07 -1.73 3.23
C LEU A 78 25.17 -2.47 2.45
N PRO A 79 24.93 -3.68 1.92
CA PRO A 79 25.98 -4.47 1.29
C PRO A 79 26.58 -3.78 0.06
N GLU A 80 25.75 -3.12 -0.75
CA GLU A 80 26.16 -2.46 -1.99
C GLU A 80 27.01 -1.21 -1.72
N GLU A 81 26.59 -0.35 -0.79
CA GLU A 81 27.34 0.87 -0.45
C GLU A 81 28.69 0.54 0.18
N ILE A 82 28.75 -0.51 1.01
CA ILE A 82 30.00 -0.99 1.62
C ILE A 82 30.94 -1.53 0.53
N GLU A 83 30.42 -2.32 -0.42
CA GLU A 83 31.19 -2.87 -1.54
C GLU A 83 31.78 -1.75 -2.41
N VAL A 84 30.96 -0.76 -2.78
CA VAL A 84 31.40 0.41 -3.56
C VAL A 84 32.55 1.17 -2.89
N VAL A 85 32.51 1.37 -1.57
CA VAL A 85 33.61 2.02 -0.84
C VAL A 85 34.87 1.15 -0.86
N LEU A 86 34.75 -0.15 -0.63
CA LEU A 86 35.90 -1.07 -0.61
C LEU A 86 36.56 -1.17 -1.99
N ASP A 87 35.76 -1.19 -3.06
CA ASP A 87 36.21 -1.16 -4.45
C ASP A 87 36.91 0.16 -4.77
N ALA A 88 36.39 1.29 -4.31
CA ALA A 88 37.04 2.59 -4.50
C ALA A 88 38.38 2.69 -3.75
N PHE A 89 38.48 2.10 -2.54
CA PHE A 89 39.76 1.96 -1.83
C PHE A 89 40.76 1.15 -2.63
N ASP A 90 40.32 0.04 -3.24
CA ASP A 90 41.19 -0.81 -4.07
C ASP A 90 41.62 -0.10 -5.35
N ALA A 91 40.71 0.58 -6.05
CA ALA A 91 41.02 1.35 -7.25
C ALA A 91 42.07 2.45 -6.97
N TYR A 92 41.92 3.21 -5.89
CA TYR A 92 42.93 4.20 -5.50
C TYR A 92 44.27 3.55 -5.11
N GLY A 93 44.22 2.39 -4.45
CA GLY A 93 45.40 1.57 -4.14
C GLY A 93 46.15 1.05 -5.37
N GLU A 94 45.43 0.64 -6.41
CA GLU A 94 46.01 0.21 -7.69
C GLU A 94 46.74 1.36 -8.39
N VAL A 95 46.17 2.57 -8.37
CA VAL A 95 46.84 3.76 -8.93
C VAL A 95 48.12 4.09 -8.16
N LEU A 96 48.10 4.02 -6.82
CA LEU A 96 49.31 4.20 -5.99
C LEU A 96 50.38 3.14 -6.30
N ALA A 97 49.99 1.88 -6.51
CA ALA A 97 50.90 0.82 -6.90
C ALA A 97 51.50 1.06 -8.30
N GLY A 98 50.69 1.56 -9.24
CA GLY A 98 51.13 2.01 -10.56
C GLY A 98 52.16 3.13 -10.47
N ALA A 99 51.92 4.15 -9.64
CA ALA A 99 52.89 5.23 -9.38
C ALA A 99 54.20 4.70 -8.74
N CYS A 100 54.10 3.72 -7.84
CA CYS A 100 55.26 3.05 -7.25
C CYS A 100 56.13 2.32 -8.28
N SER A 101 55.54 1.81 -9.37
CA SER A 101 56.29 1.13 -10.43
C SER A 101 57.32 2.03 -11.13
N TRP A 102 57.11 3.35 -11.11
CA TRP A 102 58.11 4.30 -11.62
C TRP A 102 59.43 4.24 -10.83
N LEU A 103 59.39 3.94 -9.54
CA LEU A 103 60.59 3.83 -8.70
C LEU A 103 61.51 2.68 -9.14
N THR A 104 60.97 1.68 -9.85
CA THR A 104 61.73 0.56 -10.41
C THR A 104 62.00 0.74 -11.90
N GLN A 105 61.14 1.45 -12.63
CA GLN A 105 61.29 1.78 -14.05
C GLN A 105 60.98 3.26 -14.31
N PRO A 106 61.99 4.15 -14.36
CA PRO A 106 61.76 5.58 -14.50
C PRO A 106 61.32 5.93 -15.92
N ASP A 107 60.01 5.97 -16.15
CA ASP A 107 59.37 6.45 -17.37
C ASP A 107 58.45 7.66 -17.05
N PRO A 108 58.75 8.87 -17.56
CA PRO A 108 57.93 10.06 -17.34
C PRO A 108 56.45 9.91 -17.72
N ALA A 109 56.14 9.05 -18.71
CA ALA A 109 54.75 8.80 -19.12
C ALA A 109 53.93 8.11 -18.01
N ILE A 110 54.57 7.28 -17.19
CA ILE A 110 53.93 6.59 -16.06
C ILE A 110 53.48 7.61 -15.00
N LEU A 111 54.34 8.57 -14.65
CA LEU A 111 54.02 9.56 -13.62
C LEU A 111 53.02 10.62 -14.08
N SER A 112 53.08 11.04 -15.34
CA SER A 112 52.09 11.97 -15.89
C SER A 112 50.69 11.36 -15.91
N GLY A 113 50.56 10.08 -16.32
CA GLY A 113 49.29 9.36 -16.27
C GLY A 113 48.82 9.10 -14.84
N ALA A 114 49.73 8.72 -13.94
CA ALA A 114 49.41 8.49 -12.54
C ALA A 114 48.86 9.75 -11.84
N ALA A 115 49.38 10.95 -12.14
CA ALA A 115 48.89 12.19 -11.55
C ALA A 115 47.41 12.45 -11.82
N GLU A 116 46.94 12.23 -13.07
CA GLU A 116 45.53 12.35 -13.43
C GLU A 116 44.69 11.25 -12.79
N SER A 117 45.15 10.00 -12.86
CA SER A 117 44.45 8.85 -12.27
C SER A 117 44.33 8.96 -10.74
N LEU A 118 45.32 9.55 -10.05
CA LEU A 118 45.28 9.78 -8.60
C LEU A 118 44.20 10.78 -8.22
N ALA A 119 44.04 11.85 -9.00
CA ALA A 119 43.00 12.84 -8.75
C ALA A 119 41.61 12.21 -8.91
N VAL A 120 41.39 11.50 -10.03
CA VAL A 120 40.10 10.85 -10.33
C VAL A 120 39.76 9.79 -9.29
N ALA A 121 40.66 8.84 -9.04
CA ALA A 121 40.38 7.75 -8.10
C ALA A 121 40.20 8.24 -6.66
N PHE A 122 40.85 9.33 -6.25
CA PHE A 122 40.60 9.93 -4.94
C PHE A 122 39.22 10.60 -4.87
N LEU A 123 38.80 11.32 -5.92
CA LEU A 123 37.46 11.91 -5.98
C LEU A 123 36.39 10.83 -5.95
N ASP A 124 36.55 9.74 -6.71
CA ASP A 124 35.64 8.59 -6.69
C ASP A 124 35.56 7.95 -5.29
N LEU A 125 36.70 7.78 -4.61
CA LEU A 125 36.74 7.29 -3.22
C LEU A 125 36.03 8.25 -2.25
N ASN A 126 36.25 9.56 -2.39
CA ASN A 126 35.60 10.56 -1.56
C ASN A 126 34.07 10.54 -1.77
N ASP A 127 33.61 10.44 -3.01
CA ASP A 127 32.20 10.39 -3.34
C ASP A 127 31.55 9.10 -2.84
N ALA A 128 32.23 7.95 -2.95
CA ALA A 128 31.80 6.69 -2.38
C ALA A 128 31.67 6.76 -0.85
N LEU A 129 32.66 7.35 -0.17
CA LEU A 129 32.63 7.54 1.28
C LEU A 129 31.49 8.46 1.72
N LEU A 130 31.23 9.55 0.98
CA LEU A 130 30.10 10.43 1.23
C LEU A 130 28.77 9.69 1.04
N ALA A 131 28.61 8.95 -0.06
CA ALA A 131 27.40 8.17 -0.32
C ALA A 131 27.12 7.13 0.79
N TYR A 132 28.16 6.38 1.19
CA TYR A 132 28.08 5.45 2.31
C TYR A 132 27.74 6.17 3.62
N GLU A 133 28.36 7.33 3.90
CA GLU A 133 28.09 8.07 5.12
C GLU A 133 26.62 8.48 5.23
N TRP A 134 26.01 8.89 4.11
CA TRP A 134 24.57 9.19 4.07
C TRP A 134 23.70 7.95 4.30
N ALA A 135 24.04 6.83 3.66
CA ALA A 135 23.33 5.57 3.84
C ALA A 135 23.46 5.07 5.29
N TYR A 136 24.67 5.11 5.85
CA TYR A 136 24.95 4.77 7.24
C TYR A 136 24.17 5.68 8.20
N LEU A 137 24.18 7.00 7.99
CA LEU A 137 23.45 7.92 8.84
C LEU A 137 21.94 7.66 8.79
N GLY A 138 21.39 7.31 7.63
CA GLY A 138 19.98 6.92 7.48
C GLY A 138 19.59 5.56 8.07
N TYR A 139 20.56 4.67 8.34
CA TYR A 139 20.33 3.35 8.92
C TYR A 139 20.06 3.43 10.44
N GLY A 140 18.98 2.78 10.90
CA GLY A 140 18.62 2.66 12.31
C GLY A 140 17.20 2.15 12.51
N ASP A 141 16.75 2.13 13.77
CA ASP A 141 15.49 1.52 14.20
C ASP A 141 14.25 2.40 13.93
N GLU A 142 14.42 3.70 13.62
CA GLU A 142 13.28 4.57 13.34
C GLU A 142 12.69 4.27 11.95
N PRO A 143 11.36 4.39 11.79
CA PRO A 143 10.65 4.02 10.57
C PRO A 143 10.91 4.96 9.39
N HIS A 144 11.55 6.12 9.63
CA HIS A 144 11.90 7.09 8.61
C HIS A 144 13.41 7.38 8.67
N ALA A 145 14.11 7.24 7.54
CA ALA A 145 15.57 7.37 7.47
C ALA A 145 16.09 8.73 7.99
N ALA A 146 15.35 9.81 7.75
CA ALA A 146 15.72 11.13 8.25
C ALA A 146 15.73 11.22 9.80
N LEU A 147 14.98 10.37 10.50
CA LEU A 147 15.01 10.31 11.97
C LEU A 147 16.28 9.62 12.47
N ASN A 148 16.69 8.52 11.85
CA ASN A 148 17.94 7.85 12.17
C ASN A 148 19.13 8.79 11.97
N LEU A 149 19.14 9.52 10.85
CA LEU A 149 20.13 10.55 10.55
C LEU A 149 20.17 11.61 11.66
N MET A 150 19.02 12.21 11.99
CA MET A 150 18.97 13.27 12.99
C MET A 150 19.33 12.80 14.39
N GLN A 151 19.00 11.56 14.79
CA GLN A 151 19.44 11.00 16.06
C GLN A 151 20.96 10.89 16.15
N LYS A 152 21.61 10.45 15.07
CA LYS A 152 23.08 10.37 15.01
C LYS A 152 23.72 11.76 15.01
N VAL A 153 23.13 12.72 14.30
CA VAL A 153 23.56 14.13 14.31
C VAL A 153 23.47 14.74 15.71
N LEU A 154 22.33 14.57 16.40
CA LEU A 154 22.16 15.02 17.78
C LEU A 154 23.21 14.41 18.72
N ALA A 155 23.45 13.11 18.61
CA ALA A 155 24.46 12.44 19.42
C ALA A 155 25.87 13.00 19.13
N ALA A 156 26.19 13.27 17.87
CA ALA A 156 27.48 13.83 17.46
C ALA A 156 27.68 15.28 17.95
N LEU A 157 26.65 16.13 17.86
CA LEU A 157 26.68 17.51 18.36
C LEU A 157 26.85 17.54 19.89
N HIS A 158 26.10 16.73 20.63
CA HIS A 158 26.26 16.61 22.09
C HIS A 158 27.66 16.14 22.51
N GLN A 159 28.29 15.27 21.70
CA GLN A 159 29.65 14.77 21.94
C GLN A 159 30.74 15.73 21.44
N GLY A 160 30.38 16.85 20.80
CA GLY A 160 31.34 17.78 20.17
C GLY A 160 32.12 17.16 19.02
N LYS A 161 31.56 16.13 18.36
CA LYS A 161 32.17 15.40 17.24
C LYS A 161 31.72 15.91 15.86
N MET A 162 30.83 16.90 15.83
CA MET A 162 30.30 17.51 14.62
C MET A 162 30.43 19.03 14.71
N GLU A 163 30.87 19.63 13.61
CA GLU A 163 30.99 21.08 13.47
C GLU A 163 29.68 21.70 12.97
N ASP A 164 29.41 22.94 13.38
CA ASP A 164 28.20 23.69 13.01
C ASP A 164 28.01 23.77 11.48
N ALA A 165 29.08 23.97 10.70
CA ALA A 165 29.01 24.03 9.25
C ALA A 165 28.48 22.73 8.63
N ARG A 166 28.92 21.59 9.15
CA ARG A 166 28.44 20.28 8.71
C ARG A 166 27.00 20.04 9.14
N PHE A 167 26.59 20.57 10.29
CA PHE A 167 25.20 20.49 10.73
C PHE A 167 24.27 21.29 9.82
N VAL A 168 24.67 22.51 9.42
CA VAL A 168 23.93 23.34 8.43
C VAL A 168 23.71 22.57 7.14
N ASP A 169 24.76 21.98 6.56
CA ASP A 169 24.66 21.22 5.31
C ASP A 169 23.64 20.06 5.41
N ILE A 170 23.53 19.44 6.59
CA ILE A 170 22.55 18.37 6.83
C ILE A 170 21.13 18.94 6.92
N LEU A 171 20.93 20.06 7.62
CA LEU A 171 19.62 20.71 7.71
C LEU A 171 19.14 21.17 6.34
N ASP A 172 20.01 21.75 5.51
CA ASP A 172 19.68 22.21 4.15
C ASP A 172 19.25 21.04 3.25
N ARG A 173 19.97 19.91 3.29
CA ARG A 173 19.58 18.72 2.53
C ARG A 173 18.27 18.11 3.00
N LEU A 174 18.04 18.10 4.32
CA LEU A 174 16.75 17.66 4.87
C LEU A 174 15.64 18.59 4.41
N TRP A 175 15.86 19.90 4.42
CA TRP A 175 14.91 20.89 3.93
C TRP A 175 14.54 20.62 2.47
N GLU A 176 15.53 20.48 1.59
CA GLU A 176 15.32 20.15 0.17
C GLU A 176 14.55 18.84 -0.02
N HIS A 177 14.85 17.81 0.78
CA HIS A 177 14.14 16.54 0.74
C HIS A 177 12.64 16.70 1.04
N PHE A 178 12.28 17.44 2.10
CA PHE A 178 10.89 17.66 2.45
C PHE A 178 10.19 18.64 1.49
N GLU A 179 10.90 19.60 0.90
CA GLU A 179 10.38 20.48 -0.14
C GLU A 179 9.99 19.68 -1.40
N GLN A 180 10.86 18.76 -1.85
CA GLN A 180 10.52 17.82 -2.92
C GLN A 180 9.33 16.93 -2.55
N GLY A 181 9.25 16.47 -1.29
CA GLY A 181 8.11 15.73 -0.77
C GLY A 181 6.79 16.51 -0.89
N VAL A 182 6.80 17.81 -0.56
CA VAL A 182 5.64 18.70 -0.75
C VAL A 182 5.25 18.74 -2.23
N GLU A 183 6.19 18.95 -3.15
CA GLU A 183 5.89 19.00 -4.58
C GLU A 183 5.29 17.69 -5.11
N VAL A 184 5.74 16.55 -4.59
CA VAL A 184 5.19 15.22 -4.95
C VAL A 184 3.76 15.10 -4.47
N PHE A 185 3.47 15.42 -3.21
CA PHE A 185 2.11 15.33 -2.66
C PHE A 185 1.15 16.37 -3.25
N GLU A 186 1.62 17.55 -3.66
CA GLU A 186 0.78 18.55 -4.35
C GLU A 186 0.31 18.08 -5.73
N LYS A 187 1.08 17.19 -6.38
CA LYS A 187 0.72 16.58 -7.68
C LYS A 187 -0.14 15.33 -7.53
N ASP A 188 -0.46 14.94 -6.29
CA ASP A 188 -1.24 13.75 -6.03
C ASP A 188 -2.68 13.89 -6.52
N SER A 189 -3.19 12.85 -7.18
CA SER A 189 -4.55 12.82 -7.71
C SER A 189 -5.62 12.70 -6.62
N ASP A 190 -5.28 12.21 -5.43
CA ASP A 190 -6.19 12.14 -4.30
C ASP A 190 -6.08 13.41 -3.43
N PRO A 191 -7.15 14.22 -3.30
CA PRO A 191 -7.10 15.45 -2.52
C PRO A 191 -6.84 15.24 -1.03
N GLY A 192 -7.26 14.09 -0.48
CA GLY A 192 -7.06 13.74 0.93
C GLY A 192 -5.60 13.46 1.22
N ARG A 193 -4.99 12.56 0.45
CA ARG A 193 -3.56 12.21 0.52
C ARG A 193 -2.68 13.43 0.23
N SER A 194 -3.06 14.25 -0.75
CA SER A 194 -2.35 15.50 -1.04
C SER A 194 -2.28 16.41 0.19
N ILE A 195 -3.43 16.74 0.79
CA ILE A 195 -3.48 17.63 1.96
C ILE A 195 -2.71 17.04 3.14
N ARG A 196 -2.88 15.74 3.41
CA ARG A 196 -2.25 15.07 4.55
C ARG A 196 -0.74 14.95 4.39
N GLY A 197 -0.26 14.55 3.21
CA GLY A 197 1.16 14.46 2.89
C GLY A 197 1.87 15.82 2.93
N VAL A 198 1.30 16.85 2.30
CA VAL A 198 1.83 18.22 2.36
C VAL A 198 1.92 18.73 3.79
N ARG A 199 0.90 18.46 4.61
CA ARG A 199 0.91 18.83 6.03
C ARG A 199 2.04 18.12 6.79
N ALA A 200 2.23 16.82 6.58
CA ALA A 200 3.28 16.07 7.26
C ALA A 200 4.68 16.58 6.91
N CYS A 201 4.95 16.86 5.62
CA CYS A 201 6.21 17.46 5.19
C CYS A 201 6.43 18.84 5.82
N ARG A 202 5.41 19.70 5.84
CA ARG A 202 5.51 21.04 6.47
C ARG A 202 5.75 20.96 7.98
N GLU A 203 5.11 20.04 8.68
CA GLU A 203 5.38 19.82 10.12
C GLU A 203 6.83 19.38 10.36
N ALA A 204 7.41 18.55 9.48
CA ALA A 204 8.83 18.20 9.57
C ALA A 204 9.74 19.42 9.30
N MET A 205 9.43 20.23 8.29
CA MET A 205 10.15 21.45 7.95
C MET A 205 10.11 22.50 9.06
N GLU A 206 8.97 22.66 9.76
CA GLU A 206 8.87 23.52 10.95
C GLU A 206 9.85 23.07 12.04
N GLY A 207 9.99 21.76 12.26
CA GLY A 207 11.00 21.21 13.18
C GLY A 207 12.43 21.53 12.76
N ILE A 208 12.75 21.46 11.46
CA ILE A 208 14.06 21.86 10.91
C ILE A 208 14.34 23.34 11.20
N GLN A 209 13.37 24.22 10.99
CA GLN A 209 13.51 25.65 11.31
C GLN A 209 13.77 25.92 12.79
N VAL A 210 13.13 25.16 13.69
CA VAL A 210 13.39 25.30 15.13
C VAL A 210 14.80 24.82 15.47
N MET A 211 15.27 23.73 14.85
CA MET A 211 16.63 23.23 15.01
C MET A 211 17.67 24.23 14.49
N ASP A 212 17.41 24.93 13.39
CA ASP A 212 18.28 26.00 12.87
C ASP A 212 18.54 27.11 13.91
N GLY A 213 17.57 27.36 14.80
CA GLY A 213 17.72 28.27 15.94
C GLY A 213 18.87 27.90 16.90
N TYR A 214 19.30 26.63 16.94
CA TYR A 214 20.50 26.20 17.64
C TYR A 214 21.76 26.92 17.16
N LEU A 215 21.90 27.15 15.85
CA LEU A 215 23.12 27.73 15.27
C LEU A 215 23.33 29.19 15.67
N VAL A 216 22.24 29.88 16.05
CA VAL A 216 22.27 31.27 16.51
C VAL A 216 22.48 31.36 18.02
N ALA A 217 21.80 30.50 18.79
CA ALA A 217 21.74 30.58 20.24
C ALA A 217 22.70 29.62 20.96
N HIS A 218 23.24 28.62 20.25
CA HIS A 218 23.96 27.46 20.77
C HIS A 218 23.21 26.77 21.93
N ASP A 219 21.88 26.75 21.86
CA ASP A 219 20.99 26.19 22.89
C ASP A 219 20.50 24.80 22.50
N PHE A 220 21.01 23.78 23.18
CA PHE A 220 20.59 22.39 22.98
C PHE A 220 19.11 22.16 23.29
N ASN A 221 18.45 23.01 24.10
CA ASN A 221 17.01 22.88 24.31
C ASN A 221 16.21 23.23 23.04
N LEU A 222 16.67 24.19 22.24
CA LEU A 222 16.05 24.50 20.95
C LEU A 222 16.26 23.36 19.95
N LEU A 223 17.46 22.78 19.95
CA LEU A 223 17.79 21.63 19.12
C LEU A 223 16.88 20.43 19.43
N GLU A 224 16.73 20.08 20.71
CA GLU A 224 15.84 19.00 21.17
C GLU A 224 14.36 19.30 20.88
N LEU A 225 13.92 20.54 21.10
CA LEU A 225 12.56 20.96 20.79
C LEU A 225 12.25 20.82 19.29
N GLY A 226 13.17 21.29 18.44
CA GLY A 226 13.04 21.17 17.00
C GLY A 226 13.05 19.72 16.54
N PHE A 227 13.89 18.88 17.13
CA PHE A 227 13.91 17.44 16.83
C PHE A 227 12.59 16.75 17.20
N VAL A 228 11.98 17.08 18.35
CA VAL A 228 10.67 16.52 18.73
C VAL A 228 9.59 16.87 17.70
N GLN A 229 9.58 18.11 17.21
CA GLN A 229 8.64 18.55 16.17
C GLN A 229 8.93 17.87 14.82
N PHE A 230 10.20 17.84 14.42
CA PHE A 230 10.67 17.14 13.23
C PHE A 230 10.24 15.67 13.24
N ARG A 231 10.40 15.00 14.39
CA ARG A 231 9.99 13.61 14.60
C ARG A 231 8.50 13.41 14.44
N GLN A 232 7.68 14.33 14.95
CA GLN A 232 6.23 14.27 14.77
C GLN A 232 5.84 14.37 13.29
N GLY A 233 6.46 15.29 12.53
CA GLY A 233 6.22 15.41 11.09
C GLY A 233 6.59 14.14 10.32
N CYS A 234 7.77 13.58 10.58
CA CYS A 234 8.22 12.34 9.93
C CYS A 234 7.33 11.14 10.27
N LEU A 235 6.95 10.97 11.55
CA LEU A 235 6.06 9.87 11.96
C LEU A 235 4.67 10.02 11.36
N ARG A 236 4.13 11.23 11.32
CA ARG A 236 2.87 11.49 10.61
C ARG A 236 3.00 11.10 9.16
N MET A 237 4.10 11.43 8.49
CA MET A 237 4.30 11.05 7.10
C MET A 237 4.28 9.52 6.91
N VAL A 238 4.92 8.78 7.81
CA VAL A 238 4.87 7.30 7.81
C VAL A 238 3.43 6.80 8.00
N GLU A 239 2.70 7.33 8.99
CA GLU A 239 1.30 6.98 9.24
C GLU A 239 0.43 7.27 8.02
N GLU A 240 0.55 8.44 7.40
CA GLU A 240 -0.24 8.86 6.25
C GLU A 240 0.04 8.01 4.99
N ILE A 241 1.30 7.62 4.79
CA ILE A 241 1.68 6.69 3.72
C ILE A 241 1.08 5.30 4.00
N GLN A 242 1.14 4.82 5.25
CA GLN A 242 0.57 3.53 5.62
C GLN A 242 -0.95 3.51 5.49
N ASP A 243 -1.63 4.54 5.99
CA ASP A 243 -3.07 4.68 5.91
C ASP A 243 -3.51 4.81 4.46
N SER A 244 -2.86 5.64 3.65
CA SER A 244 -3.20 5.73 2.24
C SER A 244 -2.90 4.45 1.47
N THR A 245 -1.85 3.71 1.82
CA THR A 245 -1.58 2.40 1.21
C THR A 245 -2.67 1.42 1.61
N GLY A 246 -3.09 1.42 2.88
CA GLY A 246 -4.22 0.63 3.37
C GLY A 246 -5.53 0.95 2.65
N GLU A 247 -5.86 2.24 2.52
CA GLU A 247 -7.03 2.73 1.79
C GLU A 247 -6.99 2.31 0.31
N ALA A 248 -5.84 2.51 -0.36
CA ALA A 248 -5.65 2.12 -1.75
C ALA A 248 -5.77 0.60 -1.96
N LEU A 249 -5.32 -0.20 -0.99
CA LEU A 249 -5.48 -1.65 -1.00
C LEU A 249 -6.92 -2.06 -0.74
N VAL A 250 -7.69 -1.34 0.08
CA VAL A 250 -9.06 -1.73 0.41
C VAL A 250 -10.08 -1.30 -0.65
N GLN A 251 -9.90 -0.14 -1.27
CA GLN A 251 -10.96 0.49 -2.07
C GLN A 251 -10.85 0.28 -3.58
N SER A 252 -9.70 -0.11 -4.13
CA SER A 252 -9.52 -0.20 -5.59
C SER A 252 -8.29 -1.02 -6.03
N PRO A 253 -8.30 -1.59 -7.25
CA PRO A 253 -9.41 -1.66 -8.19
C PRO A 253 -10.37 -2.84 -7.95
N THR A 254 -10.05 -3.76 -7.03
CA THR A 254 -10.86 -4.96 -6.76
C THR A 254 -11.39 -4.98 -5.33
N PRO A 255 -12.40 -5.80 -5.02
CA PRO A 255 -12.86 -6.05 -3.64
C PRO A 255 -11.84 -6.82 -2.77
N SER A 256 -10.72 -7.29 -3.33
CA SER A 256 -9.71 -8.07 -2.60
C SER A 256 -8.44 -7.23 -2.37
N PRO A 257 -8.13 -6.88 -1.09
CA PRO A 257 -6.89 -6.19 -0.77
C PRO A 257 -5.63 -6.94 -1.19
N GLN A 258 -5.69 -8.27 -1.15
CA GLN A 258 -4.60 -9.15 -1.57
C GLN A 258 -4.31 -9.02 -3.06
N VAL A 259 -5.35 -8.92 -3.90
CA VAL A 259 -5.20 -8.72 -5.35
C VAL A 259 -4.75 -7.28 -5.65
N ASN A 260 -5.30 -6.30 -4.94
CA ASN A 260 -4.94 -4.89 -5.12
C ASN A 260 -3.45 -4.65 -4.83
N TRP A 261 -2.86 -5.34 -3.86
CA TRP A 261 -1.42 -5.24 -3.61
C TRP A 261 -0.58 -5.61 -4.83
N VAL A 262 -0.94 -6.70 -5.51
CA VAL A 262 -0.23 -7.16 -6.70
C VAL A 262 -0.44 -6.20 -7.87
N ILE A 263 -1.65 -5.65 -8.01
CA ILE A 263 -1.96 -4.66 -9.04
C ILE A 263 -1.14 -3.38 -8.82
N HIS A 264 -1.10 -2.85 -7.61
CA HIS A 264 -0.29 -1.66 -7.29
C HIS A 264 1.20 -1.90 -7.48
N ALA A 265 1.70 -3.10 -7.15
CA ALA A 265 3.09 -3.45 -7.42
C ALA A 265 3.39 -3.52 -8.94
N ALA A 266 2.43 -3.97 -9.76
CA ALA A 266 2.58 -3.98 -11.21
C ALA A 266 2.52 -2.57 -11.81
N LEU A 267 1.63 -1.71 -11.31
CA LEU A 267 1.53 -0.30 -11.70
C LEU A 267 2.81 0.47 -11.33
N ALA A 268 3.37 0.25 -10.14
CA ALA A 268 4.64 0.83 -9.72
C ALA A 268 5.78 0.53 -10.71
N VAL A 269 5.86 -0.71 -11.22
CA VAL A 269 6.84 -1.07 -12.25
C VAL A 269 6.57 -0.38 -13.59
N LEU A 270 5.30 -0.23 -13.98
CA LEU A 270 4.92 0.54 -15.17
C LEU A 270 5.31 2.02 -15.05
N ASP A 271 5.30 2.57 -13.83
CA ASP A 271 5.73 3.94 -13.53
C ASP A 271 7.26 4.10 -13.37
N GLY A 272 8.03 3.03 -13.59
CA GLY A 272 9.49 3.05 -13.59
C GLY A 272 10.14 2.79 -12.23
N LEU A 273 9.38 2.33 -11.23
CA LEU A 273 9.94 1.92 -9.94
C LEU A 273 10.61 0.54 -10.01
N ALA A 274 11.46 0.26 -9.02
CA ALA A 274 12.28 -0.95 -8.97
C ALA A 274 11.43 -2.25 -9.00
N PRO A 275 11.84 -3.27 -9.78
CA PRO A 275 11.04 -4.48 -10.02
C PRO A 275 10.92 -5.42 -8.82
N ASP A 276 11.73 -5.23 -7.77
CA ASP A 276 11.75 -6.10 -6.58
C ASP A 276 10.44 -6.06 -5.79
N LEU A 277 9.70 -4.95 -5.87
CA LEU A 277 8.37 -4.85 -5.27
C LEU A 277 7.40 -5.84 -5.91
N LEU A 278 7.39 -5.92 -7.24
CA LEU A 278 6.54 -6.83 -8.00
C LEU A 278 6.94 -8.29 -7.78
N GLN A 279 8.24 -8.59 -7.72
CA GLN A 279 8.72 -9.95 -7.44
C GLN A 279 8.23 -10.46 -6.07
N ARG A 280 8.34 -9.62 -5.03
CA ARG A 280 7.88 -9.97 -3.67
C ARG A 280 6.36 -10.15 -3.62
N ALA A 281 5.60 -9.21 -4.19
CA ALA A 281 4.15 -9.28 -4.24
C ALA A 281 3.67 -10.55 -4.97
N GLN A 282 4.29 -10.88 -6.12
CA GLN A 282 3.97 -12.07 -6.90
C GLN A 282 4.29 -13.37 -6.14
N ALA A 283 5.48 -13.48 -5.54
CA ALA A 283 5.89 -14.69 -4.82
C ALA A 283 4.94 -14.99 -3.64
N TRP A 284 4.53 -13.95 -2.92
CA TRP A 284 3.54 -14.09 -1.87
C TRP A 284 2.16 -14.49 -2.42
N PHE A 285 1.69 -13.79 -3.47
CA PHE A 285 0.35 -13.99 -4.02
C PHE A 285 0.15 -15.39 -4.61
N GLU A 286 1.15 -15.92 -5.30
CA GLU A 286 1.11 -17.27 -5.87
C GLU A 286 0.88 -18.36 -4.80
N SER A 287 1.54 -18.23 -3.65
CA SER A 287 1.34 -19.15 -2.53
C SER A 287 -0.08 -19.06 -1.97
N GLN A 288 -0.61 -17.84 -1.78
CA GLN A 288 -1.97 -17.63 -1.28
C GLN A 288 -3.04 -18.13 -2.26
N LEU A 289 -2.84 -17.88 -3.57
CA LEU A 289 -3.75 -18.30 -4.62
C LEU A 289 -3.85 -19.83 -4.70
N SER A 290 -2.70 -20.51 -4.65
CA SER A 290 -2.62 -21.97 -4.70
C SER A 290 -3.36 -22.62 -3.53
N GLU A 291 -3.15 -22.11 -2.31
CA GLU A 291 -3.83 -22.60 -1.11
C GLU A 291 -5.34 -22.32 -1.16
N SER A 292 -5.74 -21.13 -1.60
CA SER A 292 -7.15 -20.74 -1.71
C SER A 292 -7.90 -21.59 -2.73
N TYR A 293 -7.29 -21.85 -3.89
CA TYR A 293 -7.85 -22.71 -4.92
C TYR A 293 -7.99 -24.17 -4.42
N PHE A 294 -6.96 -24.68 -3.73
CA PHE A 294 -7.00 -26.02 -3.17
C PHE A 294 -8.16 -26.18 -2.16
N ARG A 295 -8.34 -25.22 -1.24
CA ARG A 295 -9.45 -25.22 -0.29
C ARG A 295 -10.81 -25.13 -0.97
N PHE A 296 -10.93 -24.28 -1.99
CA PHE A 296 -12.15 -24.18 -2.77
C PHE A 296 -12.51 -25.52 -3.44
N GLU A 297 -11.55 -26.18 -4.09
CA GLU A 297 -11.79 -27.45 -4.78
C GLU A 297 -12.19 -28.60 -3.82
N GLN A 298 -11.69 -28.60 -2.58
CA GLN A 298 -12.12 -29.55 -1.55
C GLN A 298 -13.62 -29.46 -1.27
N CYS A 299 -14.21 -28.27 -1.34
CA CYS A 299 -15.63 -28.03 -1.11
C CYS A 299 -16.46 -28.10 -2.41
N ALA A 300 -15.87 -27.79 -3.56
CA ALA A 300 -16.55 -27.66 -4.85
C ALA A 300 -17.33 -28.91 -5.26
N THR A 301 -16.80 -30.12 -5.01
CA THR A 301 -17.47 -31.37 -5.38
C THR A 301 -18.78 -31.59 -4.60
N ALA A 302 -18.80 -31.20 -3.33
CA ALA A 302 -20.01 -31.26 -2.51
C ALA A 302 -21.01 -30.17 -2.92
N ALA A 303 -20.51 -28.96 -3.18
CA ALA A 303 -21.30 -27.81 -3.64
C ALA A 303 -22.02 -28.09 -4.97
N LEU A 304 -21.36 -28.74 -5.93
CA LEU A 304 -21.94 -29.13 -7.23
C LEU A 304 -23.09 -30.14 -7.12
N ARG A 305 -23.13 -30.94 -6.05
CA ARG A 305 -24.23 -31.88 -5.77
C ARG A 305 -25.32 -31.25 -4.91
N GLY A 306 -25.11 -30.01 -4.49
CA GLY A 306 -25.99 -29.26 -3.62
C GLY A 306 -27.10 -28.51 -4.37
N PRO A 307 -27.69 -27.51 -3.71
CA PRO A 307 -28.70 -26.62 -4.27
C PRO A 307 -28.23 -25.96 -5.57
N ILE A 308 -29.13 -25.81 -6.56
CA ILE A 308 -28.82 -25.27 -7.89
C ILE A 308 -28.08 -23.93 -7.80
N ARG A 309 -28.56 -23.00 -6.96
CA ARG A 309 -27.92 -21.70 -6.74
C ARG A 309 -26.46 -21.82 -6.31
N VAL A 310 -26.12 -22.78 -5.44
CA VAL A 310 -24.75 -23.03 -4.97
C VAL A 310 -23.92 -23.71 -6.05
N ALA A 311 -24.50 -24.68 -6.77
CA ALA A 311 -23.83 -25.40 -7.84
C ALA A 311 -23.47 -24.50 -9.03
N GLU A 312 -24.31 -23.50 -9.35
CA GLU A 312 -24.07 -22.52 -10.42
C GLU A 312 -22.90 -21.56 -10.12
N GLN A 313 -22.58 -21.32 -8.85
CA GLN A 313 -21.44 -20.46 -8.48
C GLN A 313 -20.08 -21.17 -8.57
N VAL A 314 -20.05 -22.50 -8.57
CA VAL A 314 -18.78 -23.25 -8.64
C VAL A 314 -18.03 -22.99 -9.96
N PRO A 315 -18.65 -23.03 -11.15
CA PRO A 315 -17.98 -22.64 -12.40
C PRO A 315 -17.52 -21.18 -12.43
N VAL A 316 -18.29 -20.25 -11.85
CA VAL A 316 -17.94 -18.82 -11.79
C VAL A 316 -16.67 -18.62 -10.97
N ALA A 317 -16.62 -19.22 -9.78
CA ALA A 317 -15.44 -19.19 -8.93
C ALA A 317 -14.21 -19.84 -9.58
N ARG A 318 -14.39 -20.96 -10.32
CA ARG A 318 -13.30 -21.59 -11.08
C ARG A 318 -12.72 -20.68 -12.16
N GLU A 319 -13.58 -20.04 -12.95
CA GLU A 319 -13.11 -19.07 -13.96
C GLU A 319 -12.38 -17.90 -13.29
N GLY A 320 -12.85 -17.44 -12.13
CA GLY A 320 -12.15 -16.45 -11.32
C GLY A 320 -10.73 -16.87 -10.95
N PHE A 321 -10.56 -18.09 -10.42
CA PHE A 321 -9.23 -18.65 -10.14
C PHE A 321 -8.38 -18.84 -11.40
N ASP A 322 -8.97 -19.23 -12.52
CA ASP A 322 -8.27 -19.38 -13.79
C ASP A 322 -7.75 -18.04 -14.32
N CYS A 323 -8.53 -16.97 -14.24
CA CYS A 323 -8.10 -15.60 -14.54
C CYS A 323 -6.89 -15.21 -13.68
N LEU A 324 -6.96 -15.40 -12.36
CA LEU A 324 -5.83 -15.10 -11.46
C LEU A 324 -4.59 -15.93 -11.78
N ASN A 325 -4.74 -17.22 -12.10
CA ASN A 325 -3.63 -18.10 -12.49
C ASN A 325 -3.00 -17.69 -13.83
N ARG A 326 -3.80 -17.19 -14.79
CA ARG A 326 -3.29 -16.66 -16.08
C ARG A 326 -2.52 -15.36 -15.90
N ALA A 327 -2.79 -14.58 -14.85
CA ALA A 327 -2.04 -13.36 -14.54
C ALA A 327 -0.60 -13.64 -14.06
N LEU A 328 -0.37 -14.70 -13.28
CA LEU A 328 0.94 -15.01 -12.69
C LEU A 328 2.11 -15.08 -13.70
N PRO A 329 2.04 -15.83 -14.82
CA PRO A 329 3.12 -15.83 -15.80
C PRO A 329 3.30 -14.47 -16.49
N LEU A 330 2.23 -13.69 -16.64
CA LEU A 330 2.30 -12.35 -17.22
C LEU A 330 3.00 -11.37 -16.28
N LEU A 331 2.78 -11.47 -14.96
CA LEU A 331 3.49 -10.66 -13.95
C LEU A 331 5.00 -10.95 -13.98
N ARG A 332 5.39 -12.24 -14.05
CA ARG A 332 6.81 -12.65 -14.13
C ARG A 332 7.52 -12.07 -15.35
N MET A 333 6.88 -12.20 -16.51
CA MET A 333 7.45 -11.71 -17.77
C MET A 333 7.33 -10.19 -17.90
N GLY A 334 6.37 -9.58 -17.20
CA GLY A 334 6.06 -8.16 -17.27
C GLY A 334 7.18 -7.26 -16.75
N ILE A 335 8.06 -7.78 -15.88
CA ILE A 335 9.30 -7.11 -15.45
C ILE A 335 10.21 -6.80 -16.65
N GLN A 336 10.23 -7.67 -17.66
CA GLN A 336 11.04 -7.51 -18.87
C GLN A 336 10.24 -6.92 -20.03
N VAL A 337 8.92 -7.16 -20.06
CA VAL A 337 8.01 -6.75 -21.14
C VAL A 337 6.78 -6.06 -20.54
N HIS A 338 6.89 -4.75 -20.31
CA HIS A 338 5.89 -3.92 -19.62
C HIS A 338 4.46 -4.07 -20.17
N GLU A 339 4.27 -4.26 -21.49
CA GLU A 339 2.94 -4.47 -22.10
C GLU A 339 2.19 -5.69 -21.53
N LEU A 340 2.90 -6.69 -20.99
CA LEU A 340 2.29 -7.86 -20.37
C LEU A 340 1.71 -7.54 -18.99
N LEU A 341 2.20 -6.50 -18.29
CA LEU A 341 1.67 -6.09 -16.99
C LEU A 341 0.25 -5.55 -17.12
N ILE A 342 -0.07 -4.85 -18.20
CA ILE A 342 -1.43 -4.35 -18.46
C ILE A 342 -2.41 -5.53 -18.54
N LYS A 343 -2.07 -6.55 -19.33
CA LYS A 343 -2.88 -7.78 -19.44
C LYS A 343 -2.91 -8.58 -18.13
N ALA A 344 -1.86 -8.52 -17.33
CA ALA A 344 -1.84 -9.15 -16.03
C ALA A 344 -2.83 -8.48 -15.08
N ILE A 345 -2.85 -7.15 -15.04
CA ILE A 345 -3.78 -6.34 -14.24
C ILE A 345 -5.23 -6.63 -14.65
N GLU A 346 -5.54 -6.65 -15.95
CA GLU A 346 -6.89 -6.98 -16.44
C GLU A 346 -7.37 -8.37 -15.95
N ASN A 347 -6.48 -9.38 -16.01
CA ASN A 347 -6.80 -10.72 -15.51
C ASN A 347 -6.97 -10.76 -13.98
N LEU A 348 -6.19 -9.96 -13.24
CA LEU A 348 -6.31 -9.84 -11.78
C LEU A 348 -7.66 -9.21 -11.39
N GLU A 349 -8.04 -8.12 -12.05
CA GLU A 349 -9.32 -7.43 -11.83
C GLU A 349 -10.51 -8.34 -12.14
N GLN A 350 -10.50 -8.97 -13.32
CA GLN A 350 -11.56 -9.88 -13.73
C GLN A 350 -11.68 -11.08 -12.78
N GLY A 351 -10.55 -11.71 -12.43
CA GLY A 351 -10.52 -12.88 -11.56
C GLY A 351 -11.05 -12.58 -10.16
N ALA A 352 -10.63 -11.45 -9.57
CA ALA A 352 -11.12 -11.00 -8.28
C ALA A 352 -12.61 -10.66 -8.30
N GLY A 353 -13.09 -10.03 -9.38
CA GLY A 353 -14.51 -9.72 -9.56
C GLY A 353 -15.40 -10.96 -9.57
N LEU A 354 -15.02 -11.99 -10.35
CA LEU A 354 -15.76 -13.26 -10.44
C LEU A 354 -15.80 -14.00 -9.10
N LEU A 355 -14.69 -14.03 -8.37
CA LEU A 355 -14.64 -14.65 -7.04
C LEU A 355 -15.51 -13.92 -6.03
N TYR A 356 -15.51 -12.59 -6.07
CA TYR A 356 -16.36 -11.77 -5.20
C TYR A 356 -17.86 -11.97 -5.50
N GLU A 357 -18.24 -12.01 -6.78
CA GLU A 357 -19.61 -12.28 -7.20
C GLU A 357 -20.11 -13.65 -6.68
N ALA A 358 -19.32 -14.69 -6.91
CA ALA A 358 -19.63 -16.04 -6.43
C ALA A 358 -19.75 -16.08 -4.90
N TRP A 359 -18.81 -15.44 -4.19
CA TRP A 359 -18.83 -15.36 -2.73
C TRP A 359 -20.07 -14.63 -2.20
N MET A 360 -20.44 -13.51 -2.80
CA MET A 360 -21.61 -12.72 -2.39
C MET A 360 -22.89 -13.55 -2.50
N ILE A 361 -23.07 -14.27 -3.62
CA ILE A 361 -24.25 -15.13 -3.85
C ILE A 361 -24.28 -16.29 -2.86
N LEU A 362 -23.12 -16.90 -2.58
CA LEU A 362 -23.02 -18.00 -1.61
C LEU A 362 -23.33 -17.54 -0.18
N ASN A 363 -22.87 -16.36 0.23
CA ASN A 363 -23.19 -15.78 1.54
C ASN A 363 -24.67 -15.44 1.67
N LEU A 364 -25.26 -14.81 0.65
CA LEU A 364 -26.70 -14.53 0.64
C LEU A 364 -27.50 -15.82 0.79
N TYR A 365 -27.09 -16.88 0.09
CA TYR A 365 -27.71 -18.19 0.23
C TYR A 365 -27.55 -18.77 1.65
N GLU A 366 -26.37 -18.65 2.25
CA GLU A 366 -26.13 -19.12 3.63
C GLU A 366 -26.99 -18.35 4.65
N GLU A 367 -27.08 -17.02 4.53
CA GLU A 367 -27.92 -16.18 5.38
C GLU A 367 -29.40 -16.53 5.25
N GLU A 368 -29.89 -16.80 4.04
CA GLU A 368 -31.27 -17.25 3.78
C GLU A 368 -31.58 -18.62 4.43
N HIS A 369 -30.59 -19.52 4.52
CA HIS A 369 -30.79 -20.89 4.98
C HIS A 369 -30.45 -21.13 6.45
N THR A 370 -29.68 -20.22 7.07
CA THR A 370 -29.26 -20.29 8.48
C THR A 370 -30.05 -19.34 9.40
N SER A 371 -30.89 -18.46 8.84
CA SER A 371 -31.72 -17.54 9.61
C SER A 371 -33.16 -18.03 9.80
N VAL A 372 -33.68 -17.84 11.01
CA VAL A 372 -35.09 -18.04 11.39
C VAL A 372 -35.62 -16.75 11.98
N PHE A 373 -36.64 -16.19 11.36
CA PHE A 373 -37.26 -14.96 11.84
C PHE A 373 -38.18 -15.24 13.02
N CYS A 374 -38.13 -14.38 14.03
CA CYS A 374 -39.05 -14.47 15.14
C CYS A 374 -40.47 -14.12 14.68
N PRO A 375 -41.47 -14.98 14.86
CA PRO A 375 -42.85 -14.71 14.46
C PRO A 375 -43.50 -13.58 15.29
N ARG A 376 -42.90 -13.20 16.42
CA ARG A 376 -43.46 -12.19 17.34
C ARG A 376 -42.91 -10.78 17.10
N CYS A 377 -41.61 -10.64 16.85
CA CYS A 377 -40.96 -9.33 16.70
C CYS A 377 -40.23 -9.16 15.37
N GLY A 378 -40.18 -10.19 14.52
CA GLY A 378 -39.59 -10.13 13.19
C GLY A 378 -38.07 -10.10 13.14
N SER A 379 -37.36 -10.11 14.27
CA SER A 379 -35.89 -10.12 14.28
C SER A 379 -35.32 -11.45 13.79
N SER A 380 -34.23 -11.38 13.02
CA SER A 380 -33.49 -12.54 12.51
C SER A 380 -32.73 -13.23 13.65
N ASN A 381 -32.78 -14.55 13.69
CA ASN A 381 -32.09 -15.39 14.68
C ASN A 381 -31.41 -16.55 13.97
N HIS A 382 -30.36 -17.12 14.56
CA HIS A 382 -29.70 -18.29 13.99
C HIS A 382 -30.57 -19.55 14.16
N GLN A 383 -30.60 -20.45 13.17
CA GLN A 383 -31.47 -21.64 13.13
C GLN A 383 -31.28 -22.60 14.32
N THR A 384 -30.13 -22.55 14.99
CA THR A 384 -29.82 -23.34 16.19
C THR A 384 -30.48 -22.80 17.46
N GLN A 385 -30.94 -21.54 17.48
CA GLN A 385 -31.57 -20.90 18.62
C GLN A 385 -33.02 -21.37 18.77
N SER A 386 -33.41 -21.76 19.99
CA SER A 386 -34.78 -22.17 20.32
C SER A 386 -35.67 -21.01 20.75
N SER A 387 -35.06 -19.87 21.08
CA SER A 387 -35.74 -18.64 21.48
C SER A 387 -35.11 -17.44 20.79
N CYS A 388 -35.93 -16.44 20.49
CA CYS A 388 -35.51 -15.20 19.87
C CYS A 388 -34.62 -14.40 20.82
N ALA A 389 -33.42 -14.03 20.36
CA ALA A 389 -32.47 -13.24 21.14
C ALA A 389 -33.02 -11.85 21.51
N SER A 390 -33.88 -11.28 20.66
CA SER A 390 -34.43 -9.93 20.86
C SER A 390 -35.65 -9.86 21.78
N CYS A 391 -36.62 -10.77 21.66
CA CYS A 391 -37.88 -10.71 22.43
C CYS A 391 -38.19 -11.95 23.28
N GLY A 392 -37.29 -12.95 23.32
CA GLY A 392 -37.43 -14.18 24.11
C GLY A 392 -38.53 -15.15 23.63
N ALA A 393 -39.21 -14.87 22.50
CA ALA A 393 -40.25 -15.74 21.99
C ALA A 393 -39.68 -17.03 21.40
N GLN A 394 -40.40 -18.14 21.56
CA GLN A 394 -39.97 -19.45 21.07
C GLN A 394 -39.96 -19.48 19.54
N LEU A 395 -38.85 -19.93 18.95
CA LEU A 395 -38.67 -20.02 17.51
C LEU A 395 -39.17 -21.37 16.99
N VAL A 396 -39.97 -21.35 15.92
CA VAL A 396 -40.51 -22.58 15.31
C VAL A 396 -39.41 -23.23 14.47
N ARG A 397 -38.94 -24.41 14.90
CA ARG A 397 -37.96 -25.19 14.11
C ARG A 397 -38.63 -25.79 12.88
N ARG A 398 -38.04 -25.60 11.70
CA ARG A 398 -38.37 -26.42 10.52
C ARG A 398 -37.81 -27.82 10.74
N GLY A 399 -38.64 -28.75 11.21
CA GLY A 399 -38.32 -30.17 11.27
C GLY A 399 -39.60 -30.99 11.39
N GLU A 400 -39.76 -31.94 10.46
CA GLU A 400 -40.82 -32.96 10.39
C GLU A 400 -42.11 -32.60 9.63
N GLN A 401 -42.00 -32.35 8.32
CA GLN A 401 -43.04 -32.82 7.39
C GLN A 401 -42.42 -33.54 6.19
N ALA A 402 -42.99 -34.70 5.93
CA ALA A 402 -42.57 -35.77 5.04
C ALA A 402 -42.74 -35.43 3.54
N VAL A 403 -41.84 -36.02 2.75
CA VAL A 403 -42.02 -36.53 1.38
C VAL A 403 -42.22 -35.50 0.24
N ALA A 404 -41.33 -35.64 -0.74
CA ALA A 404 -41.30 -34.92 -2.00
C ALA A 404 -42.58 -35.10 -2.85
N VAL A 405 -42.98 -34.01 -3.51
CA VAL A 405 -43.57 -34.06 -4.86
C VAL A 405 -42.77 -33.10 -5.75
N PRO A 406 -42.11 -33.58 -6.82
CA PRO A 406 -41.39 -32.72 -7.74
C PRO A 406 -42.33 -32.04 -8.74
N GLY A 407 -42.10 -30.75 -8.97
CA GLY A 407 -42.60 -30.02 -10.14
C GLY A 407 -43.64 -28.95 -9.82
N LEU A 408 -43.18 -27.72 -9.59
CA LEU A 408 -43.87 -26.45 -9.91
C LEU A 408 -43.06 -25.27 -9.35
N VAL A 409 -42.00 -24.86 -10.04
CA VAL A 409 -41.56 -23.45 -9.96
C VAL A 409 -41.08 -23.03 -11.35
N ALA A 410 -42.04 -22.75 -12.22
CA ALA A 410 -41.80 -21.96 -13.42
C ALA A 410 -42.61 -20.67 -13.29
N SER A 411 -41.91 -19.54 -13.40
CA SER A 411 -42.37 -18.22 -13.83
C SER A 411 -43.71 -17.71 -13.28
N ASN A 412 -43.69 -16.73 -12.36
CA ASN A 412 -44.79 -15.76 -12.21
C ASN A 412 -44.36 -14.51 -11.41
N VAL A 413 -43.15 -13.98 -11.63
CA VAL A 413 -42.83 -12.61 -11.19
C VAL A 413 -43.57 -11.65 -12.13
N SER A 414 -44.43 -10.78 -11.60
CA SER A 414 -45.15 -9.81 -12.44
C SER A 414 -44.15 -8.90 -13.18
N VAL A 415 -44.45 -8.53 -14.43
CA VAL A 415 -43.58 -7.66 -15.25
C VAL A 415 -43.24 -6.34 -14.53
N HIS A 416 -44.14 -5.87 -13.65
CA HIS A 416 -43.93 -4.68 -12.84
C HIS A 416 -42.90 -4.88 -11.72
N LEU A 417 -42.90 -6.05 -11.10
CA LEU A 417 -41.94 -6.43 -10.06
C LEU A 417 -40.55 -6.65 -10.65
N GLN A 418 -40.46 -7.35 -11.78
CA GLN A 418 -39.18 -7.56 -12.45
C GLN A 418 -38.52 -6.22 -12.81
N ARG A 419 -39.28 -5.29 -13.39
CA ARG A 419 -38.79 -3.95 -13.71
C ARG A 419 -38.24 -3.19 -12.49
N LEU A 420 -38.85 -3.38 -11.32
CA LEU A 420 -38.42 -2.73 -10.08
C LEU A 420 -37.17 -3.39 -9.49
N LEU A 421 -37.07 -4.71 -9.57
CA LEU A 421 -35.89 -5.47 -9.16
C LEU A 421 -34.68 -5.17 -10.06
N ASP A 422 -34.86 -5.14 -11.38
CA ASP A 422 -33.82 -4.78 -12.35
C ASP A 422 -33.29 -3.36 -12.08
N ALA A 423 -34.17 -2.44 -11.67
CA ALA A 423 -33.79 -1.08 -11.31
C ALA A 423 -33.00 -1.01 -10.00
N CYS A 424 -33.36 -1.83 -9.00
CA CYS A 424 -32.61 -1.93 -7.75
C CYS A 424 -31.23 -2.54 -7.98
N GLU A 425 -31.14 -3.58 -8.81
CA GLU A 425 -29.87 -4.20 -9.19
C GLU A 425 -28.97 -3.23 -9.95
N ALA A 426 -29.50 -2.56 -10.98
CA ALA A 426 -28.76 -1.56 -11.74
C ALA A 426 -28.28 -0.40 -10.86
N THR A 427 -29.08 0.01 -9.87
CA THR A 427 -28.71 1.08 -8.91
C THR A 427 -27.66 0.60 -7.92
N GLY A 428 -27.79 -0.62 -7.37
CA GLY A 428 -26.82 -1.23 -6.46
C GLY A 428 -25.45 -1.47 -7.12
N MET A 429 -25.43 -1.71 -8.42
CA MET A 429 -24.20 -1.83 -9.22
C MET A 429 -23.66 -0.49 -9.76
N GLY A 430 -24.29 0.65 -9.40
CA GLY A 430 -23.89 1.98 -9.89
C GLY A 430 -24.12 2.20 -11.39
N ARG A 431 -24.92 1.35 -12.05
CA ARG A 431 -25.25 1.38 -13.49
C ARG A 431 -26.48 2.24 -13.80
N MET A 432 -27.16 2.78 -12.79
CA MET A 432 -28.34 3.63 -12.92
C MET A 432 -28.17 4.94 -12.15
N ALA A 433 -28.51 6.06 -12.79
CA ALA A 433 -28.43 7.37 -12.14
C ALA A 433 -29.55 7.55 -11.09
N PRO A 434 -29.31 8.26 -9.97
CA PRO A 434 -30.30 8.48 -8.92
C PRO A 434 -31.63 9.09 -9.40
N GLU A 435 -31.60 9.99 -10.40
CA GLU A 435 -32.79 10.61 -10.99
C GLU A 435 -33.60 9.63 -11.86
N GLU A 436 -32.93 8.65 -12.46
CA GLU A 436 -33.58 7.56 -13.18
C GLU A 436 -34.22 6.57 -12.22
N PHE A 437 -33.51 6.21 -11.15
CA PHE A 437 -34.05 5.36 -10.09
C PHE A 437 -35.25 6.00 -9.39
N SER A 438 -35.18 7.29 -9.07
CA SER A 438 -36.29 8.07 -8.50
C SER A 438 -37.57 8.02 -9.35
N ARG A 439 -37.44 8.09 -10.68
CA ARG A 439 -38.57 7.97 -11.60
C ARG A 439 -39.23 6.59 -11.55
N ILE A 440 -38.44 5.53 -11.36
CA ILE A 440 -38.93 4.16 -11.24
C ILE A 440 -39.64 3.96 -9.90
N LEU A 441 -39.09 4.48 -8.79
CA LEU A 441 -39.76 4.44 -7.48
C LEU A 441 -41.08 5.21 -7.48
N SER A 442 -41.10 6.40 -8.10
CA SER A 442 -42.32 7.22 -8.23
C SER A 442 -43.42 6.49 -9.02
N TRP A 443 -43.04 5.83 -10.12
CA TRP A 443 -43.95 4.99 -10.89
C TRP A 443 -44.49 3.80 -10.07
N ALA A 444 -43.64 3.12 -9.30
CA ALA A 444 -44.08 2.02 -8.43
C ALA A 444 -45.04 2.50 -7.32
N SER A 445 -44.77 3.67 -6.74
CA SER A 445 -45.70 4.29 -5.76
C SER A 445 -47.05 4.64 -6.37
N GLN A 446 -47.11 5.07 -7.64
CA GLN A 446 -48.37 5.33 -8.32
C GLN A 446 -49.21 4.07 -8.49
N ILE A 447 -48.59 2.95 -8.89
CA ILE A 447 -49.27 1.65 -9.01
C ILE A 447 -49.84 1.20 -7.66
N LEU A 448 -49.09 1.36 -6.57
CA LEU A 448 -49.59 1.02 -5.24
C LEU A 448 -50.76 1.90 -4.80
N ASN A 449 -50.74 3.19 -5.13
CA ASN A 449 -51.85 4.09 -4.80
C ASN A 449 -53.12 3.73 -5.57
N GLU A 450 -53.00 3.28 -6.82
CA GLU A 450 -54.13 2.75 -7.59
C GLU A 450 -54.67 1.45 -6.98
N ALA A 451 -53.79 0.56 -6.54
CA ALA A 451 -54.17 -0.67 -5.84
C ALA A 451 -54.90 -0.38 -4.52
N ASP A 452 -54.39 0.55 -3.71
CA ASP A 452 -54.97 0.98 -2.43
C ASP A 452 -56.35 1.64 -2.63
N LEU A 453 -56.50 2.47 -3.68
CA LEU A 453 -57.81 2.99 -4.08
C LEU A 453 -58.78 1.88 -4.49
N GLY A 454 -58.30 0.83 -5.17
CA GLY A 454 -59.08 -0.38 -5.45
C GLY A 454 -59.58 -1.07 -4.18
N MET A 455 -58.74 -1.13 -3.14
CA MET A 455 -59.07 -1.73 -1.84
C MET A 455 -60.18 -1.00 -1.08
N THR A 456 -60.31 0.31 -1.26
CA THR A 456 -61.40 1.10 -0.64
C THR A 456 -62.79 0.76 -1.20
N ARG A 457 -62.86 0.10 -2.36
CA ARG A 457 -64.11 -0.33 -3.01
C ARG A 457 -64.59 -1.70 -2.53
N LEU A 458 -63.79 -2.41 -1.73
CA LEU A 458 -64.14 -3.72 -1.17
C LEU A 458 -65.03 -3.55 0.07
N PRO A 459 -65.93 -4.53 0.36
CA PRO A 459 -66.77 -4.49 1.55
C PRO A 459 -65.94 -4.40 2.83
N PRO A 460 -66.43 -3.73 3.89
CA PRO A 460 -65.74 -3.67 5.17
C PRO A 460 -65.56 -5.09 5.75
N GLU A 461 -64.43 -5.33 6.43
CA GLU A 461 -64.04 -6.65 6.97
C GLU A 461 -65.15 -7.33 7.79
N GLY A 462 -65.96 -6.57 8.53
CA GLY A 462 -67.07 -7.10 9.33
C GLY A 462 -68.30 -7.59 8.54
N SER A 463 -68.29 -7.44 7.21
CA SER A 463 -69.35 -7.90 6.30
C SER A 463 -68.95 -9.10 5.44
N LEU A 464 -67.73 -9.61 5.63
CA LEU A 464 -67.15 -10.71 4.86
C LEU A 464 -67.13 -12.00 5.69
N GLU A 465 -67.17 -13.14 4.99
CA GLU A 465 -66.88 -14.45 5.59
C GLU A 465 -65.45 -14.46 6.17
N PRO A 466 -65.17 -15.25 7.22
CA PRO A 466 -63.89 -15.22 7.95
C PRO A 466 -62.65 -15.38 7.05
N GLU A 467 -62.72 -16.25 6.05
CA GLU A 467 -61.63 -16.48 5.09
C GLU A 467 -61.40 -15.27 4.16
N ALA A 468 -62.48 -14.62 3.71
CA ALA A 468 -62.39 -13.42 2.87
C ALA A 468 -61.92 -12.19 3.69
N ALA A 469 -62.31 -12.11 4.97
CA ALA A 469 -61.82 -11.08 5.88
C ALA A 469 -60.32 -11.24 6.20
N GLU A 470 -59.84 -12.49 6.36
CA GLU A 470 -58.41 -12.80 6.53
C GLU A 470 -57.61 -12.42 5.27
N ALA A 471 -58.06 -12.85 4.09
CA ALA A 471 -57.39 -12.53 2.83
C ALA A 471 -57.34 -11.01 2.56
N LEU A 472 -58.42 -10.28 2.89
CA LEU A 472 -58.45 -8.83 2.78
C LEU A 472 -57.44 -8.15 3.71
N ARG A 473 -57.25 -8.68 4.93
CA ARG A 473 -56.28 -8.18 5.90
C ARG A 473 -54.84 -8.45 5.46
N GLU A 474 -54.55 -9.66 5.01
CA GLU A 474 -53.24 -10.04 4.47
C GLU A 474 -52.89 -9.20 3.23
N LEU A 475 -53.87 -8.90 2.37
CA LEU A 475 -53.70 -8.03 1.20
C LEU A 475 -53.37 -6.58 1.60
N ARG A 476 -54.11 -6.01 2.57
CA ARG A 476 -53.81 -4.67 3.12
C ARG A 476 -52.42 -4.61 3.75
N GLN A 477 -52.04 -5.65 4.48
CA GLN A 477 -50.72 -5.74 5.07
C GLN A 477 -49.61 -5.85 4.01
N GLY A 478 -49.80 -6.65 2.96
CA GLY A 478 -48.85 -6.75 1.85
C GLY A 478 -48.63 -5.41 1.12
N ILE A 479 -49.70 -4.65 0.89
CA ILE A 479 -49.61 -3.30 0.29
C ILE A 479 -48.85 -2.34 1.22
N ALA A 480 -49.09 -2.39 2.53
CA ALA A 480 -48.38 -1.57 3.50
C ALA A 480 -46.89 -1.93 3.57
N GLU A 481 -46.54 -3.22 3.59
CA GLU A 481 -45.16 -3.71 3.58
C GLU A 481 -44.42 -3.28 2.30
N PHE A 482 -45.09 -3.32 1.14
CA PHE A 482 -44.54 -2.84 -0.13
C PHE A 482 -44.27 -1.33 -0.08
N ARG A 483 -45.17 -0.54 0.50
CA ARG A 483 -44.99 0.91 0.64
C ARG A 483 -43.75 1.24 1.48
N THR A 484 -43.57 0.54 2.61
CA THR A 484 -42.37 0.69 3.44
C THR A 484 -41.09 0.30 2.67
N ALA A 485 -41.15 -0.71 1.80
CA ALA A 485 -40.02 -1.09 0.95
C ALA A 485 -39.64 0.04 -0.02
N LEU A 486 -40.62 0.69 -0.65
CA LEU A 486 -40.36 1.86 -1.52
C LEU A 486 -39.81 3.06 -0.76
N GLU A 487 -40.27 3.30 0.47
CA GLU A 487 -39.74 4.36 1.33
C GLU A 487 -38.27 4.11 1.69
N GLU A 488 -37.90 2.86 2.01
CA GLU A 488 -36.52 2.47 2.27
C GLU A 488 -35.64 2.64 1.03
N LEU A 489 -36.11 2.19 -0.15
CA LEU A 489 -35.41 2.44 -1.42
C LEU A 489 -35.27 3.94 -1.72
N GLY A 490 -36.24 4.76 -1.30
CA GLY A 490 -36.20 6.20 -1.46
C GLY A 490 -35.15 6.91 -0.61
N ARG A 491 -34.69 6.29 0.49
CA ARG A 491 -33.61 6.85 1.33
C ARG A 491 -32.26 6.86 0.62
N PHE A 492 -32.01 5.87 -0.24
CA PHE A 492 -30.83 5.85 -1.10
C PHE A 492 -30.69 7.14 -1.93
N ILE A 493 -31.79 7.72 -2.40
CA ILE A 493 -31.77 8.96 -3.18
C ILE A 493 -31.35 10.17 -2.32
N GLN A 494 -31.50 10.09 -1.00
CA GLN A 494 -31.24 11.18 -0.06
C GLN A 494 -29.79 11.19 0.44
N ASP A 495 -29.22 10.02 0.73
CA ASP A 495 -27.89 9.89 1.34
C ASP A 495 -26.88 9.05 0.53
N GLY A 496 -27.31 8.42 -0.56
CA GLY A 496 -26.46 7.63 -1.45
C GLY A 496 -25.96 6.30 -0.85
N LEU A 497 -26.46 5.89 0.32
CA LEU A 497 -25.95 4.70 1.01
C LEU A 497 -26.51 3.41 0.39
N PRO A 498 -25.66 2.51 -0.16
CA PRO A 498 -26.12 1.29 -0.86
C PRO A 498 -26.95 0.34 0.02
N VAL A 499 -26.80 0.43 1.34
CA VAL A 499 -27.57 -0.35 2.32
C VAL A 499 -29.09 -0.17 2.16
N HIS A 500 -29.54 1.01 1.72
CA HIS A 500 -30.97 1.29 1.49
C HIS A 500 -31.51 0.56 0.26
N VAL A 501 -30.68 0.37 -0.78
CA VAL A 501 -31.04 -0.42 -1.97
C VAL A 501 -31.15 -1.89 -1.60
N THR A 502 -30.18 -2.42 -0.84
CA THR A 502 -30.19 -3.81 -0.38
C THR A 502 -31.38 -4.10 0.53
N ASN A 503 -31.58 -3.31 1.58
CA ASN A 503 -32.69 -3.47 2.52
C ASN A 503 -34.05 -3.33 1.84
N GLY A 504 -34.21 -2.29 1.02
CA GLY A 504 -35.44 -2.03 0.30
C GLY A 504 -35.78 -3.15 -0.69
N THR A 505 -34.80 -3.72 -1.38
CA THR A 505 -34.99 -4.85 -2.30
C THR A 505 -35.47 -6.10 -1.56
N HIS A 506 -34.89 -6.41 -0.40
CA HIS A 506 -35.30 -7.55 0.42
C HIS A 506 -36.73 -7.37 0.95
N MET A 507 -37.07 -6.15 1.40
CA MET A 507 -38.43 -5.81 1.83
C MET A 507 -39.43 -5.93 0.69
N LEU A 508 -39.03 -5.57 -0.53
CA LEU A 508 -39.85 -5.64 -1.73
C LEU A 508 -40.21 -7.08 -2.10
N ILE A 509 -39.21 -7.97 -2.15
CA ILE A 509 -39.38 -9.39 -2.46
C ILE A 509 -40.34 -10.03 -1.44
N ARG A 510 -40.13 -9.76 -0.14
CA ARG A 510 -40.99 -10.28 0.94
C ARG A 510 -42.43 -9.80 0.83
N ALA A 511 -42.65 -8.52 0.53
CA ALA A 511 -43.99 -7.98 0.33
C ALA A 511 -44.68 -8.64 -0.88
N CYS A 512 -43.92 -8.94 -1.94
CA CYS A 512 -44.44 -9.61 -3.14
C CYS A 512 -44.81 -11.07 -2.90
N ASP A 513 -43.98 -11.82 -2.19
CA ASP A 513 -44.28 -13.22 -1.84
C ASP A 513 -45.58 -13.31 -1.05
N ARG A 514 -45.79 -12.40 -0.07
CA ARG A 514 -47.04 -12.31 0.68
C ARG A 514 -48.23 -12.00 -0.23
N LEU A 515 -48.10 -11.05 -1.15
CA LEU A 515 -49.18 -10.70 -2.09
C LEU A 515 -49.51 -11.86 -3.04
N MET A 516 -48.51 -12.63 -3.48
CA MET A 516 -48.70 -13.82 -4.31
C MET A 516 -49.37 -14.95 -3.53
N GLU A 517 -49.02 -15.16 -2.26
CA GLU A 517 -49.68 -16.14 -1.39
C GLU A 517 -51.18 -15.85 -1.23
N VAL A 518 -51.55 -14.57 -1.07
CA VAL A 518 -52.96 -14.15 -1.00
C VAL A 518 -53.68 -14.38 -2.32
N GLN A 519 -53.05 -14.07 -3.46
CA GLN A 519 -53.63 -14.31 -4.79
C GLN A 519 -53.80 -15.81 -5.10
N ALA A 520 -52.82 -16.65 -4.71
CA ALA A 520 -52.89 -18.09 -4.89
C ALA A 520 -54.04 -18.72 -4.09
N ARG A 521 -54.31 -18.21 -2.88
CA ARG A 521 -55.48 -18.63 -2.07
C ARG A 521 -56.81 -18.18 -2.69
N GLY A 522 -56.84 -17.01 -3.33
CA GLY A 522 -58.05 -16.48 -3.99
C GLY A 522 -58.43 -17.14 -5.32
N MET A 523 -57.48 -17.77 -6.04
CA MET A 523 -57.73 -18.46 -7.32
C MET A 523 -57.93 -19.98 -7.19
N GLY A 524 -57.79 -20.54 -5.98
CA GLY A 524 -57.97 -21.97 -5.69
C GLY A 524 -59.33 -22.36 -5.12
N GLY A 525 -60.33 -21.47 -5.21
CA GLY A 525 -61.71 -21.68 -4.74
C GLY A 525 -62.70 -21.98 -5.86
#